data_AF-A0A4Y9PNT7-F1
#
_entry.id   AF-A0A4Y9PNT7-F1
#
_cell.length_a   1.000
_cell.length_b   1.000
_cell.length_c   1.000
_cell.angle_alpha   90.00
_cell.angle_beta   90.00
_cell.angle_gamma   90.00
#
_symmetry.space_group_name_H-M   'P 1'
#
loop_
_entity.id
_entity.type
_entity.pdbx_description
1 polymer ?
#
loop_
_entity_poly.entity_id
_entity_poly.type
_entity_poly.pdbx_seq_one_letter_code
_entity_poly.pdbx_strand_id
1 'polypeptide(L)'
;MFAYIRPASLPLVEAAEEALAAGQRAPFPPGMNATRAERAATTVRADYTRVSRWLLGLLATAGAAFASLGVMAAVAALAPGLAGPVIVLELLLGGVAIAAAAGIPSVLLLWKLHTSGRRLARAAGFWAALPYLAGVRQPVTREFIPVRLPHRSADMLLRLITVSLGMLAAVFSVSMIFYATLVTPNAALWVTAMLWSALFVAVTLGQCGGIVRIERGYGYRDPSIYDRRMRRSRAAARRVEDVGAPG
;
A
#
# COMPACT_ATOMS: atom_id res chain seq x y z
N MET A 1 21.63 -1.57 7.97
CA MET A 1 20.73 -1.35 6.83
C MET A 1 19.49 -2.23 6.99
N PHE A 2 18.29 -1.68 7.15
CA PHE A 2 17.08 -2.49 7.35
C PHE A 2 16.65 -3.15 6.04
N ALA A 3 16.56 -4.48 6.01
CA ALA A 3 16.09 -5.20 4.84
C ALA A 3 14.56 -5.08 4.71
N TYR A 4 14.12 -4.28 3.74
CA TYR A 4 12.70 -4.04 3.46
C TYR A 4 11.95 -5.28 2.95
N ILE A 5 12.70 -6.25 2.41
CA ILE A 5 12.25 -7.58 2.01
C ILE A 5 13.19 -8.56 2.70
N ARG A 6 12.66 -9.64 3.29
CA ARG A 6 13.49 -10.68 3.91
C ARG A 6 14.33 -11.39 2.84
N PRO A 7 15.58 -11.79 3.16
CA PRO A 7 16.40 -12.57 2.24
C PRO A 7 15.71 -13.85 1.74
N ALA A 8 14.91 -14.50 2.59
CA ALA A 8 14.13 -15.69 2.21
C ALA A 8 12.98 -15.41 1.23
N SER A 9 12.47 -14.18 1.20
CA SER A 9 11.35 -13.77 0.33
C SER A 9 11.82 -13.13 -0.96
N LEU A 10 13.04 -12.58 -0.98
CA LEU A 10 13.61 -11.90 -2.14
C LEU A 10 13.65 -12.75 -3.42
N PRO A 11 14.19 -13.99 -3.44
CA PRO A 11 14.25 -14.79 -4.66
C PRO A 11 12.86 -15.14 -5.20
N LEU A 12 11.86 -15.26 -4.31
CA LEU A 12 10.47 -15.51 -4.69
C LEU A 12 9.81 -14.26 -5.30
N VAL A 13 10.21 -13.07 -4.87
CA VAL A 13 9.73 -11.81 -5.46
C VAL A 13 10.35 -11.61 -6.83
N GLU A 14 11.65 -11.83 -6.97
CA GLU A 14 12.38 -11.70 -8.24
C GLU A 14 11.85 -12.67 -9.28
N ALA A 15 11.70 -13.96 -8.95
CA ALA A 15 11.13 -14.95 -9.85
C ALA A 15 9.68 -14.60 -10.28
N ALA A 16 8.87 -14.02 -9.39
CA ALA A 16 7.53 -13.56 -9.75
C ALA A 16 7.55 -12.32 -10.66
N GLU A 17 8.48 -11.39 -10.43
CA GLU A 17 8.63 -10.20 -11.26
C GLU A 17 9.13 -10.54 -12.66
N GLU A 18 10.10 -11.46 -12.78
CA GLU A 18 10.57 -12.01 -14.05
C GLU A 18 9.44 -12.70 -14.81
N ALA A 19 8.68 -13.59 -14.15
CA ALA A 19 7.54 -14.27 -14.76
C ALA A 19 6.44 -13.28 -15.20
N LEU A 20 6.14 -12.26 -14.38
CA LEU A 20 5.18 -11.21 -14.74
C LEU A 20 5.67 -10.36 -15.92
N ALA A 21 6.96 -10.04 -15.98
CA ALA A 21 7.57 -9.28 -17.07
C ALA A 21 7.57 -10.07 -18.38
N ALA A 22 7.79 -11.39 -18.31
CA ALA A 22 7.67 -12.31 -19.43
C ALA A 22 6.22 -12.59 -19.86
N GLY A 23 5.23 -12.03 -19.16
CA GLY A 23 3.81 -12.27 -19.42
C GLY A 23 3.35 -13.70 -19.10
N GLN A 24 4.15 -14.48 -18.37
CA GLN A 24 3.79 -15.85 -18.00
C GLN A 24 2.60 -15.84 -17.04
N ARG A 25 1.50 -16.44 -17.50
CA ARG A 25 0.32 -16.75 -16.67
C ARG A 25 0.15 -18.25 -16.45
N ALA A 26 0.80 -19.06 -17.29
CA ALA A 26 1.02 -20.50 -17.23
C ALA A 26 2.07 -20.87 -18.32
N PRO A 27 2.84 -21.96 -18.20
CA PRO A 27 2.91 -22.97 -17.14
C PRO A 27 3.79 -22.55 -15.93
N PHE A 28 3.94 -23.44 -14.94
CA PHE A 28 4.81 -23.21 -13.78
C PHE A 28 6.27 -22.99 -14.21
N PRO A 29 7.04 -22.15 -13.48
CA PRO A 29 8.48 -22.07 -13.65
C PRO A 29 9.16 -23.45 -13.45
N PRO A 30 10.36 -23.67 -14.01
CA PRO A 30 11.11 -24.91 -13.80
C PRO A 30 11.30 -25.22 -12.31
N GLY A 31 11.05 -26.47 -11.90
CA GLY A 31 11.15 -26.89 -10.51
C GLY A 31 10.05 -26.36 -9.58
N MET A 32 9.04 -25.67 -10.11
CA MET A 32 7.89 -25.20 -9.36
C MET A 32 6.66 -26.08 -9.57
N ASN A 33 5.89 -26.28 -8.50
CA ASN A 33 4.62 -27.01 -8.52
C ASN A 33 3.58 -26.28 -7.64
N ALA A 34 2.34 -26.76 -7.65
CA ALA A 34 1.25 -26.12 -6.92
C ALA A 34 1.55 -25.92 -5.41
N THR A 35 2.16 -26.93 -4.77
CA THR A 35 2.51 -26.88 -3.34
C THR A 35 3.62 -25.87 -3.06
N ARG A 36 4.66 -25.81 -3.89
CA ARG A 36 5.75 -24.82 -3.76
C ARG A 36 5.26 -23.41 -4.04
N ALA A 37 4.34 -23.23 -4.99
CA ALA A 37 3.71 -21.94 -5.26
C ALA A 37 2.86 -21.44 -4.09
N GLU A 38 2.11 -22.34 -3.45
CA GLU A 38 1.35 -21.97 -2.26
C GLU A 38 2.26 -21.60 -1.08
N ARG A 39 3.34 -22.37 -0.86
CA ARG A 39 4.37 -22.02 0.13
C ARG A 39 5.02 -20.67 -0.19
N ALA A 40 5.35 -20.40 -1.44
CA ALA A 40 5.90 -19.12 -1.86
C ALA A 40 4.93 -17.97 -1.58
N ALA A 41 3.64 -18.16 -1.90
CA ALA A 41 2.59 -17.18 -1.62
C ALA A 41 2.47 -16.89 -0.11
N THR A 42 2.50 -17.92 0.76
CA THR A 42 2.42 -17.73 2.21
C THR A 42 3.67 -17.08 2.77
N THR A 43 4.87 -17.44 2.31
CA THR A 43 6.14 -16.83 2.74
C THR A 43 6.21 -15.35 2.38
N VAL A 44 5.88 -14.98 1.13
CA VAL A 44 5.88 -13.58 0.68
C VAL A 44 4.80 -12.78 1.39
N ARG A 45 3.63 -13.37 1.62
CA ARG A 45 2.55 -12.73 2.40
C ARG A 45 2.95 -12.48 3.85
N ALA A 46 3.57 -13.45 4.51
CA ALA A 46 4.03 -13.28 5.90
C ALA A 46 5.07 -12.17 6.02
N ASP A 47 5.94 -12.00 5.01
CA ASP A 47 6.88 -10.89 4.98
C ASP A 47 6.19 -9.54 4.76
N TYR A 48 5.17 -9.51 3.90
CA TYR A 48 4.33 -8.32 3.69
C TYR A 48 3.60 -7.91 4.97
N THR A 49 2.99 -8.86 5.69
CA THR A 49 2.15 -8.59 6.87
C THR A 49 2.93 -8.34 8.15
N ARG A 50 4.24 -8.59 8.15
CA ARG A 50 5.14 -8.43 9.30
C ARG A 50 4.88 -7.17 10.12
N VAL A 51 4.63 -7.35 11.43
CA VAL A 51 4.35 -6.26 12.38
C VAL A 51 5.47 -5.21 12.42
N SER A 52 6.74 -5.61 12.37
CA SER A 52 7.85 -4.64 12.36
C SER A 52 7.81 -3.70 11.16
N ARG A 53 7.33 -4.17 10.01
CA ARG A 53 7.15 -3.33 8.82
C ARG A 53 6.00 -2.34 8.99
N TRP A 54 4.92 -2.78 9.64
CA TRP A 54 3.80 -1.93 9.99
C TRP A 54 4.20 -0.85 11.01
N LEU A 55 4.92 -1.22 12.08
CA LEU A 55 5.46 -0.29 13.08
C LEU A 55 6.36 0.77 12.44
N LEU A 56 7.25 0.38 11.53
CA LEU A 56 8.08 1.35 10.78
C LEU A 56 7.24 2.31 9.94
N GLY A 57 6.16 1.83 9.33
CA GLY A 57 5.21 2.70 8.62
C GLY A 57 4.51 3.69 9.54
N LEU A 58 4.11 3.25 10.73
CA LEU A 58 3.50 4.10 11.75
C LEU A 58 4.48 5.16 12.27
N LEU A 59 5.71 4.76 12.60
CA LEU A 59 6.77 5.67 13.03
C LEU A 59 7.12 6.69 11.94
N ALA A 60 7.23 6.26 10.69
CA ALA A 60 7.50 7.17 9.57
C ALA A 60 6.34 8.15 9.33
N THR A 61 5.10 7.69 9.50
CA THR A 61 3.92 8.57 9.39
C THR A 61 3.90 9.59 10.53
N ALA A 62 4.16 9.16 11.77
CA ALA A 62 4.25 10.04 12.93
C ALA A 62 5.40 11.06 12.78
N GLY A 63 6.57 10.61 12.30
CA GLY A 63 7.71 11.48 12.04
C GLY A 63 7.44 12.51 10.94
N ALA A 64 6.76 12.13 9.86
CA ALA A 64 6.36 13.06 8.79
C ALA A 64 5.29 14.06 9.28
N ALA A 65 4.32 13.60 10.08
CA ALA A 65 3.33 14.48 10.70
C ALA A 65 3.98 15.47 11.68
N PHE A 66 4.93 15.01 12.51
CA PHE A 66 5.70 15.88 13.40
C PHE A 66 6.56 16.88 12.62
N ALA A 67 7.21 16.46 11.54
CA ALA A 67 8.02 17.34 10.69
C ALA A 67 7.19 18.50 10.09
N SER A 68 5.92 18.27 9.77
CA SER A 68 5.03 19.34 9.29
C SER A 68 4.75 20.41 10.34
N LEU A 69 4.83 20.09 11.64
CA LEU A 69 4.77 21.10 12.71
C LEU A 69 6.02 21.98 12.73
N GLY A 70 7.19 21.43 12.35
CA GLY A 70 8.38 22.22 12.10
C GLY A 70 8.20 23.21 10.95
N VAL A 71 7.57 22.75 9.85
CA VAL A 71 7.18 23.65 8.73
C VAL A 71 6.18 24.69 9.21
N MET A 72 5.18 24.31 10.02
CA MET A 72 4.24 25.24 10.62
C MET A 72 4.94 26.35 11.40
N ALA A 73 5.88 26.00 12.27
CA ALA A 73 6.65 26.95 13.07
C ALA A 73 7.47 27.90 12.20
N ALA A 74 8.11 27.38 11.15
CA ALA A 74 8.87 28.18 10.20
C ALA A 74 7.99 29.16 9.40
N VAL A 75 6.82 28.71 8.93
CA VAL A 75 5.87 29.59 8.23
C VAL A 75 5.26 30.61 9.19
N ALA A 76 4.95 30.21 10.42
CA ALA A 76 4.45 31.11 11.45
C ALA A 76 5.46 32.23 11.69
N ALA A 77 6.76 31.93 11.80
CA ALA A 77 7.82 32.93 12.02
C ALA A 77 7.84 34.08 10.98
N LEU A 78 7.33 33.84 9.77
CA LEU A 78 7.26 34.83 8.69
C LEU A 78 6.00 35.72 8.76
N ALA A 79 5.09 35.45 9.70
CA ALA A 79 3.86 36.24 9.83
C ALA A 79 4.17 37.65 10.36
N PRO A 80 3.54 38.69 9.78
CA PRO A 80 3.76 40.08 10.20
C PRO A 80 3.26 40.29 11.64
N GLY A 81 3.99 41.10 12.42
CA GLY A 81 3.63 41.44 13.80
C GLY A 81 4.03 40.41 14.86
N LEU A 82 4.85 39.41 14.50
CA LEU A 82 5.48 38.52 15.45
C LEU A 82 6.63 39.16 16.21
N ALA A 83 6.98 38.50 17.31
CA ALA A 83 7.95 38.92 18.32
C ALA A 83 9.34 39.30 17.76
N GLY A 84 10.23 39.78 18.64
CA GLY A 84 11.54 40.30 18.27
C GLY A 84 12.37 39.38 17.36
N PRO A 85 13.33 39.94 16.61
CA PRO A 85 14.03 39.26 15.51
C PRO A 85 14.71 37.94 15.89
N VAL A 86 15.10 37.79 17.16
CA VAL A 86 15.67 36.55 17.72
C VAL A 86 14.66 35.41 17.68
N ILE A 87 13.41 35.65 18.09
CA ILE A 87 12.36 34.62 18.15
C ILE A 87 11.98 34.15 16.74
N VAL A 88 11.93 35.08 15.77
CA VAL A 88 11.70 34.75 14.36
C VAL A 88 12.79 33.83 13.84
N LEU A 89 14.07 34.15 14.12
CA LEU A 89 15.20 33.35 13.67
C LEU A 89 15.20 31.94 14.31
N GLU A 90 14.90 31.84 15.61
CA GLU A 90 14.80 30.57 16.32
C GLU A 90 13.68 29.67 15.78
N LEU A 91 12.49 30.22 15.55
CA LEU A 91 11.35 29.48 14.98
C LEU A 91 11.62 29.05 13.55
N LEU A 92 12.25 29.90 12.73
CA LEU A 92 12.60 29.59 11.36
C LEU A 92 13.66 28.47 11.29
N LEU A 93 14.80 28.65 11.96
CA LEU A 93 15.89 27.68 11.93
C LEU A 93 15.51 26.38 12.63
N GLY A 94 14.87 26.46 13.80
CA GLY A 94 14.37 25.30 14.54
C GLY A 94 13.31 24.53 13.75
N GLY A 95 12.35 25.24 13.15
CA GLY A 95 11.32 24.64 12.33
C GLY A 95 11.87 23.93 11.09
N VAL A 96 12.79 24.58 10.36
CA VAL A 96 13.48 23.98 9.21
C VAL A 96 14.34 22.79 9.62
N ALA A 97 15.08 22.89 10.72
CA ALA A 97 15.91 21.79 11.24
C ALA A 97 15.06 20.57 11.60
N ILE A 98 13.92 20.75 12.28
CA ILE A 98 12.98 19.67 12.58
C ILE A 98 12.42 19.07 11.29
N ALA A 99 11.99 19.90 10.34
CA ALA A 99 11.45 19.44 9.07
C ALA A 99 12.46 18.61 8.27
N ALA A 100 13.72 19.02 8.24
CA ALA A 100 14.79 18.29 7.58
C ALA A 100 15.15 16.99 8.33
N ALA A 101 15.36 17.08 9.65
CA ALA A 101 15.83 15.96 10.46
C ALA A 101 14.79 14.85 10.62
N ALA A 102 13.51 15.19 10.75
CA ALA A 102 12.44 14.21 10.90
C ALA A 102 11.72 13.91 9.57
N GLY A 103 11.50 14.92 8.73
CA GLY A 103 10.67 14.81 7.53
C GLY A 103 11.33 14.02 6.40
N ILE A 104 12.57 14.35 6.06
CA ILE A 104 13.32 13.67 4.98
C ILE A 104 13.42 12.16 5.23
N PRO A 105 13.94 11.67 6.39
CA PRO A 105 14.05 10.24 6.61
C PRO A 105 12.67 9.55 6.69
N SER A 106 11.66 10.23 7.22
CA SER A 106 10.29 9.70 7.29
C SER A 106 9.69 9.48 5.90
N VAL A 107 9.80 10.47 5.00
CA VAL A 107 9.28 10.37 3.63
C VAL A 107 10.05 9.31 2.85
N LEU A 108 11.38 9.27 2.97
CA LEU A 108 12.20 8.23 2.34
C LEU A 108 11.82 6.83 2.84
N LEU A 109 11.58 6.68 4.14
CA LEU A 109 11.16 5.42 4.75
C LEU A 109 9.78 5.01 4.23
N LEU A 110 8.80 5.92 4.18
CA LEU A 110 7.48 5.67 3.61
C LEU A 110 7.57 5.27 2.13
N TRP A 111 8.41 5.94 1.35
CA TRP A 111 8.58 5.63 -0.07
C TRP A 111 9.20 4.24 -0.28
N LYS A 112 10.24 3.87 0.49
CA LYS A 112 10.82 2.53 0.45
C LYS A 112 9.83 1.46 0.93
N LEU A 113 9.03 1.75 1.94
CA LEU A 113 7.95 0.86 2.39
C LEU A 113 6.81 0.76 1.36
N HIS A 114 6.51 1.82 0.62
CA HIS A 114 5.51 1.76 -0.42
C HIS A 114 5.99 0.87 -1.58
N THR A 115 7.17 1.17 -2.12
CA THR A 115 7.75 0.45 -3.27
C THR A 115 7.97 -1.03 -2.98
N SER A 116 8.61 -1.37 -1.85
CA SER A 116 8.87 -2.78 -1.53
C SER A 116 7.60 -3.54 -1.15
N GLY A 117 6.62 -2.88 -0.54
CA GLY A 117 5.32 -3.50 -0.19
C GLY A 117 4.52 -3.80 -1.45
N ARG A 118 4.62 -2.92 -2.45
CA ARG A 118 4.01 -3.08 -3.76
C ARG A 118 4.56 -4.30 -4.52
N ARG A 119 5.86 -4.57 -4.41
CA ARG A 119 6.54 -5.75 -4.97
C ARG A 119 6.07 -7.04 -4.28
N LEU A 120 6.13 -7.07 -2.95
CA LEU A 120 5.65 -8.19 -2.14
C LEU A 120 4.18 -8.54 -2.41
N ALA A 121 3.29 -7.55 -2.46
CA ALA A 121 1.87 -7.77 -2.71
C ALA A 121 1.59 -8.34 -4.12
N ARG A 122 2.34 -7.88 -5.14
CA ARG A 122 2.25 -8.44 -6.49
C ARG A 122 2.74 -9.88 -6.55
N ALA A 123 3.90 -10.16 -5.96
CA ALA A 123 4.48 -11.50 -5.93
C ALA A 123 3.58 -12.49 -5.17
N ALA A 124 3.06 -12.10 -4.00
CA ALA A 124 2.10 -12.92 -3.25
C ALA A 124 0.84 -13.22 -4.07
N GLY A 125 0.29 -12.21 -4.77
CA GLY A 125 -0.86 -12.39 -5.63
C GLY A 125 -0.60 -13.30 -6.83
N PHE A 126 0.57 -13.19 -7.45
CA PHE A 126 1.01 -14.04 -8.55
C PHE A 126 1.11 -15.52 -8.11
N TRP A 127 1.87 -15.79 -7.05
CA TRP A 127 2.05 -17.16 -6.55
C TRP A 127 0.74 -17.80 -6.07
N ALA A 128 -0.17 -17.00 -5.50
CA ALA A 128 -1.48 -17.49 -5.07
C ALA A 128 -2.40 -17.86 -6.25
N ALA A 129 -2.29 -17.15 -7.37
CA ALA A 129 -3.11 -17.37 -8.56
C ALA A 129 -2.58 -18.51 -9.45
N LEU A 130 -1.25 -18.75 -9.45
CA LEU A 130 -0.57 -19.64 -10.38
C LEU A 130 -1.17 -21.07 -10.45
N PRO A 131 -1.51 -21.77 -9.35
CA PRO A 131 -2.07 -23.12 -9.43
C PRO A 131 -3.44 -23.20 -10.12
N TYR A 132 -4.22 -22.14 -10.04
CA TYR A 132 -5.54 -22.04 -10.66
C TYR A 132 -5.42 -21.63 -12.13
N LEU A 133 -4.49 -20.72 -12.43
CA LEU A 133 -4.19 -20.33 -13.82
C LEU A 133 -3.59 -21.48 -14.62
N ALA A 134 -2.76 -22.33 -13.99
CA ALA A 134 -2.19 -23.52 -14.60
C ALA A 134 -3.17 -24.70 -14.69
N GLY A 135 -4.41 -24.56 -14.21
CA GLY A 135 -5.43 -25.62 -14.25
C GLY A 135 -5.16 -26.82 -13.32
N VAL A 136 -4.10 -26.76 -12.50
CA VAL A 136 -3.72 -27.85 -11.59
C VAL A 136 -4.64 -27.94 -10.37
N ARG A 137 -5.31 -26.84 -10.00
CA ARG A 137 -6.36 -26.83 -8.98
C ARG A 137 -7.62 -26.16 -9.48
N GLN A 138 -8.76 -26.74 -9.11
CA GLN A 138 -10.07 -26.11 -9.26
C GLN A 138 -10.45 -25.39 -7.96
N PRO A 139 -11.16 -24.25 -8.04
CA PRO A 139 -11.65 -23.56 -6.85
C PRO A 139 -12.75 -24.39 -6.18
N VAL A 140 -12.61 -24.64 -4.89
CA VAL A 140 -13.58 -25.43 -4.11
C VAL A 140 -14.27 -24.54 -3.08
N THR A 141 -15.57 -24.72 -2.86
CA THR A 141 -16.36 -24.03 -1.82
C THR A 141 -15.80 -24.21 -0.41
N ARG A 142 -15.05 -25.29 -0.14
CA ARG A 142 -14.34 -25.47 1.13
C ARG A 142 -13.14 -24.54 1.28
N GLU A 143 -12.50 -24.17 0.18
CA GLU A 143 -11.42 -23.16 0.14
C GLU A 143 -11.98 -21.73 0.23
N PHE A 144 -13.26 -21.52 -0.05
CA PHE A 144 -13.94 -20.24 0.04
C PHE A 144 -14.20 -19.75 1.47
N ILE A 145 -14.52 -20.67 2.40
CA ILE A 145 -14.76 -20.34 3.81
C ILE A 145 -13.51 -19.70 4.49
N PRO A 146 -12.28 -20.19 4.28
CA PRO A 146 -11.07 -19.51 4.75
C PRO A 146 -10.71 -18.25 3.93
N VAL A 147 -11.16 -18.13 2.67
CA VAL A 147 -10.93 -16.93 1.83
C VAL A 147 -11.78 -15.73 2.27
N ARG A 148 -12.93 -15.94 2.92
CA ARG A 148 -13.79 -14.85 3.40
C ARG A 148 -13.29 -14.12 4.65
N LEU A 149 -12.28 -14.64 5.36
CA LEU A 149 -11.68 -13.92 6.48
C LEU A 149 -10.17 -13.75 6.31
N PRO A 150 -9.71 -12.92 5.33
CA PRO A 150 -8.41 -12.26 5.47
C PRO A 150 -8.36 -11.49 6.80
N HIS A 151 -9.53 -11.06 7.30
CA HIS A 151 -9.82 -10.46 8.60
C HIS A 151 -9.48 -11.35 9.83
N ARG A 152 -9.27 -12.67 9.69
CA ARG A 152 -8.92 -13.55 10.83
C ARG A 152 -7.44 -13.67 11.12
N SER A 153 -6.55 -13.26 10.20
CA SER A 153 -5.15 -13.03 10.59
C SER A 153 -5.07 -11.70 11.33
N ALA A 154 -4.69 -11.72 12.61
CA ALA A 154 -4.57 -10.53 13.46
C ALA A 154 -3.81 -9.39 12.75
N ASP A 155 -2.80 -9.73 11.95
CA ASP A 155 -1.99 -8.77 11.18
C ASP A 155 -2.78 -7.98 10.12
N MET A 156 -3.82 -8.56 9.54
CA MET A 156 -4.63 -7.89 8.50
C MET A 156 -5.71 -7.02 9.12
N LEU A 157 -6.26 -7.44 10.27
CA LEU A 157 -7.19 -6.63 11.07
C LEU A 157 -6.51 -5.34 11.53
N LEU A 158 -5.26 -5.43 11.99
CA LEU A 158 -4.45 -4.26 12.35
C LEU A 158 -4.33 -3.25 11.19
N ARG A 159 -4.11 -3.76 9.98
CA ARG A 159 -4.01 -2.91 8.77
C ARG A 159 -5.34 -2.26 8.42
N LEU A 160 -6.44 -3.00 8.52
CA LEU A 160 -7.77 -2.46 8.30
C LEU A 160 -8.08 -1.34 9.29
N ILE A 161 -7.80 -1.54 10.59
CA ILE A 161 -7.95 -0.49 11.60
C ILE A 161 -7.12 0.74 11.24
N THR A 162 -5.85 0.57 10.84
CA THR A 162 -5.02 1.72 10.44
C THR A 162 -5.48 2.39 9.16
N VAL A 163 -6.10 1.66 8.23
CA VAL A 163 -6.72 2.25 7.04
C VAL A 163 -7.94 3.08 7.43
N SER A 164 -8.81 2.56 8.29
CA SER A 164 -9.99 3.29 8.78
C SER A 164 -9.59 4.55 9.54
N LEU A 165 -8.63 4.45 10.46
CA LEU A 165 -8.09 5.59 11.19
C LEU A 165 -7.37 6.58 10.26
N GLY A 166 -6.61 6.10 9.29
CA GLY A 166 -5.95 6.93 8.29
C GLY A 166 -6.93 7.69 7.40
N MET A 167 -8.05 7.05 7.03
CA MET A 167 -9.12 7.70 6.28
C MET A 167 -9.80 8.79 7.11
N LEU A 168 -10.07 8.53 8.39
CA LEU A 168 -10.62 9.54 9.30
C LEU A 168 -9.66 10.72 9.47
N ALA A 169 -8.36 10.45 9.65
CA ALA A 169 -7.33 11.47 9.72
C ALA A 169 -7.21 12.28 8.41
N ALA A 170 -7.35 11.63 7.25
CA ALA A 170 -7.38 12.30 5.95
C ALA A 170 -8.58 13.26 5.86
N VAL A 171 -9.79 12.81 6.17
CA VAL A 171 -11.00 13.67 6.19
C VAL A 171 -10.84 14.82 7.17
N PHE A 172 -10.35 14.56 8.39
CA PHE A 172 -10.08 15.59 9.39
C PHE A 172 -9.08 16.63 8.87
N SER A 173 -7.94 16.20 8.31
CA SER A 173 -6.94 17.13 7.78
C SER A 173 -7.48 17.97 6.61
N VAL A 174 -8.31 17.39 5.74
CA VAL A 174 -8.96 18.12 4.65
C VAL A 174 -9.94 19.14 5.20
N SER A 175 -10.74 18.79 6.23
CA SER A 175 -11.62 19.76 6.90
C SER A 175 -10.84 20.92 7.54
N MET A 176 -9.62 20.68 8.02
CA MET A 176 -8.76 21.72 8.58
C MET A 176 -8.33 22.75 7.52
N ILE A 177 -8.22 22.37 6.25
CA ILE A 177 -7.96 23.33 5.16
C ILE A 177 -9.11 24.34 5.05
N PHE A 178 -10.35 23.85 5.08
CA PHE A 178 -11.54 24.72 5.05
C PHE A 178 -11.60 25.62 6.29
N TYR A 179 -11.33 25.07 7.48
CA TYR A 179 -11.28 25.84 8.72
C TYR A 179 -10.22 26.96 8.66
N ALA A 180 -9.00 26.64 8.22
CA ALA A 180 -7.90 27.59 8.09
C ALA A 180 -8.12 28.65 6.99
N THR A 181 -9.09 28.44 6.10
CA THR A 181 -9.42 29.37 5.01
C THR A 181 -10.63 30.24 5.37
N LEU A 182 -11.68 29.65 5.95
CA LEU A 182 -12.99 30.29 6.10
C LEU A 182 -13.27 30.80 7.52
N VAL A 183 -12.66 30.21 8.55
CA VAL A 183 -12.96 30.52 9.96
C VAL A 183 -11.82 31.30 10.58
N THR A 184 -10.59 30.79 10.46
CA THR A 184 -9.41 31.41 11.06
C THR A 184 -8.31 31.48 10.01
N PRO A 185 -8.30 32.53 9.15
CA PRO A 185 -7.30 32.71 8.10
C PRO A 185 -5.88 32.70 8.66
N ASN A 186 -5.17 31.58 8.52
CA ASN A 186 -3.82 31.40 9.04
C ASN A 186 -2.99 30.55 8.06
N ALA A 187 -1.98 31.17 7.46
CA ALA A 187 -1.12 30.54 6.47
C ALA A 187 -0.34 29.33 7.02
N ALA A 188 0.15 29.41 8.27
CA ALA A 188 0.89 28.31 8.88
C ALA A 188 -0.02 27.09 9.12
N LEU A 189 -1.24 27.33 9.60
CA LEU A 189 -2.24 26.27 9.79
C LEU A 189 -2.64 25.65 8.45
N TRP A 190 -2.83 26.48 7.42
CA TRP A 190 -3.17 26.04 6.07
C TRP A 190 -2.10 25.14 5.46
N VAL A 191 -0.82 25.53 5.54
CA VAL A 191 0.32 24.73 5.04
C VAL A 191 0.38 23.38 5.76
N THR A 192 0.20 23.38 7.08
CA THR A 192 0.23 22.15 7.88
C THR A 192 -0.93 21.23 7.52
N ALA A 193 -2.14 21.77 7.37
CA ALA A 193 -3.32 21.01 6.95
C ALA A 193 -3.11 20.36 5.58
N MET A 194 -2.54 21.10 4.62
CA MET A 194 -2.18 20.56 3.29
C MET A 194 -1.16 19.42 3.37
N LEU A 195 -0.11 19.58 4.16
CA LEU A 195 0.92 18.54 4.35
C LEU A 195 0.32 17.29 5.01
N TRP A 196 -0.52 17.45 6.03
CA TRP A 196 -1.24 16.34 6.67
C TRP A 196 -2.20 15.65 5.70
N SER A 197 -2.95 16.39 4.91
CA SER A 197 -3.84 15.82 3.90
C SER A 197 -3.08 14.99 2.87
N ALA A 198 -1.99 15.54 2.31
CA ALA A 198 -1.16 14.79 1.37
C ALA A 198 -0.59 13.51 2.01
N LEU A 199 -0.09 13.61 3.24
CA LEU A 199 0.47 12.48 3.99
C LEU A 199 -0.58 11.40 4.25
N PHE A 200 -1.70 11.73 4.90
CA PHE A 200 -2.69 10.76 5.32
C PHE A 200 -3.41 10.13 4.12
N VAL A 201 -3.70 10.90 3.07
CA VAL A 201 -4.26 10.35 1.83
C VAL A 201 -3.27 9.38 1.18
N ALA A 202 -1.99 9.76 1.03
CA ALA A 202 -0.99 8.90 0.40
C ALA A 202 -0.76 7.60 1.19
N VAL A 203 -0.65 7.68 2.52
CA VAL A 203 -0.49 6.51 3.39
C VAL A 203 -1.71 5.59 3.30
N THR A 204 -2.92 6.15 3.37
CA THR A 204 -4.17 5.37 3.29
C THR A 204 -4.31 4.68 1.95
N LEU A 205 -4.07 5.38 0.84
CA LEU A 205 -4.06 4.79 -0.51
C LEU A 205 -3.00 3.69 -0.66
N GLY A 206 -1.81 3.90 -0.07
CA GLY A 206 -0.73 2.91 -0.06
C GLY A 206 -1.14 1.61 0.64
N GLN A 207 -1.77 1.71 1.81
CA GLN A 207 -2.24 0.55 2.58
C GLN A 207 -3.40 -0.16 1.86
N CYS A 208 -4.42 0.59 1.40
CA CYS A 208 -5.55 0.06 0.63
C CYS A 208 -5.09 -0.67 -0.65
N GLY A 209 -4.18 -0.04 -1.41
CA GLY A 209 -3.68 -0.61 -2.66
C GLY A 209 -2.93 -1.93 -2.47
N GLY A 210 -2.26 -2.12 -1.34
CA GLY A 210 -1.61 -3.39 -1.00
C GLY A 210 -2.62 -4.49 -0.66
N ILE A 211 -3.66 -4.18 0.12
CA ILE A 211 -4.76 -5.10 0.46
C ILE A 211 -5.45 -5.60 -0.82
N VAL A 212 -5.89 -4.68 -1.68
CA VAL A 212 -6.62 -5.01 -2.92
C VAL A 212 -5.79 -5.90 -3.86
N ARG A 213 -4.47 -5.72 -3.92
CA ARG A 213 -3.60 -6.55 -4.78
C ARG A 213 -3.51 -7.99 -4.28
N ILE A 214 -3.39 -8.17 -2.97
CA ILE A 214 -3.36 -9.50 -2.35
C ILE A 214 -4.71 -10.17 -2.57
N GLU A 215 -5.82 -9.48 -2.28
CA GLU A 215 -7.16 -10.02 -2.50
C GLU A 215 -7.43 -10.40 -3.96
N ARG A 216 -6.96 -9.61 -4.93
CA ARG A 216 -7.09 -9.95 -6.35
C ARG A 216 -6.39 -11.26 -6.74
N GLY A 217 -5.26 -11.58 -6.11
CA GLY A 217 -4.54 -12.85 -6.33
C GLY A 217 -5.25 -14.04 -5.70
N TYR A 218 -5.80 -13.86 -4.49
CA TYR A 218 -6.60 -14.90 -3.82
C TYR A 218 -8.01 -15.05 -4.41
N GLY A 219 -8.50 -14.07 -5.18
CA GLY A 219 -9.81 -14.14 -5.84
C GLY A 219 -9.96 -15.30 -6.83
N TYR A 220 -8.87 -15.91 -7.28
CA TYR A 220 -8.91 -17.15 -8.09
C TYR A 220 -9.34 -18.39 -7.29
N ARG A 221 -9.27 -18.33 -5.96
CA ARG A 221 -9.76 -19.38 -5.04
C ARG A 221 -11.27 -19.31 -4.81
N ASP A 222 -11.89 -18.17 -5.10
CA ASP A 222 -13.32 -17.97 -4.91
C ASP A 222 -14.09 -18.58 -6.09
N PRO A 223 -14.91 -19.64 -5.86
CA PRO A 223 -15.68 -20.27 -6.93
C PRO A 223 -16.63 -19.30 -7.64
N SER A 224 -17.20 -18.34 -6.91
CA SER A 224 -18.17 -17.37 -7.44
C SER A 224 -17.52 -16.31 -8.34
N ILE A 225 -16.28 -15.92 -8.04
CA ILE A 225 -15.50 -14.99 -8.86
C ILE A 225 -14.86 -15.72 -10.04
N TYR A 226 -14.35 -16.94 -9.80
CA TYR A 226 -13.75 -17.78 -10.82
C TYR A 226 -14.75 -18.12 -11.91
N ASP A 227 -15.97 -18.56 -11.55
CA ASP A 227 -17.01 -18.90 -12.54
C ASP A 227 -17.41 -17.66 -13.37
N ARG A 228 -17.54 -16.48 -12.75
CA ARG A 228 -17.80 -15.23 -13.48
C ARG A 228 -16.66 -14.85 -14.43
N ARG A 229 -15.39 -15.02 -14.03
CA ARG A 229 -14.23 -14.72 -14.88
C ARG A 229 -14.08 -15.71 -16.03
N MET A 230 -14.35 -16.99 -15.79
CA MET A 230 -14.37 -18.02 -16.82
C MET A 230 -15.51 -17.79 -17.81
N ARG A 231 -16.71 -17.42 -17.34
CA ARG A 231 -17.82 -17.02 -18.23
C ARG A 231 -17.46 -15.81 -19.10
N ARG A 232 -16.80 -14.79 -18.53
CA ARG A 232 -16.36 -13.60 -19.30
C ARG A 232 -15.29 -13.93 -20.33
N SER A 233 -14.30 -14.75 -20.00
CA SER A 233 -13.26 -15.16 -20.95
C SER A 233 -13.82 -16.02 -22.08
N ARG A 234 -14.72 -16.96 -21.77
CA ARG A 234 -15.47 -17.73 -22.79
C ARG A 234 -16.33 -16.84 -23.68
N ALA A 235 -17.02 -15.85 -23.11
CA ALA A 235 -17.81 -14.89 -23.88
C ALA A 235 -16.94 -13.98 -24.77
N ALA A 236 -15.76 -13.60 -24.31
CA ALA A 236 -14.80 -12.83 -25.11
C ALA A 236 -14.20 -13.67 -26.26
N ALA A 237 -13.87 -14.94 -26.01
CA ALA A 237 -13.37 -15.86 -27.05
C ALA A 237 -14.41 -16.07 -28.17
N ARG A 238 -15.68 -16.31 -27.82
CA ARG A 238 -16.77 -16.45 -28.81
C ARG A 238 -16.95 -15.22 -29.69
N ARG A 239 -16.83 -14.01 -29.11
CA ARG A 239 -16.91 -12.76 -29.89
C ARG A 239 -15.78 -12.61 -30.91
N VAL A 240 -14.60 -13.18 -30.64
CA VAL A 240 -13.48 -13.15 -31.58
C VAL A 240 -13.73 -14.13 -32.73
N GLU A 241 -14.32 -15.29 -32.44
CA GLU A 241 -14.73 -16.27 -33.46
C GLU A 241 -15.84 -15.71 -34.38
N ASP A 242 -16.84 -15.02 -33.83
CA ASP A 242 -17.94 -14.41 -34.60
C ASP A 242 -17.48 -13.26 -35.52
N VAL A 243 -16.42 -12.54 -35.15
CA VAL A 243 -15.85 -11.44 -35.95
C VAL A 243 -14.85 -11.94 -37.01
N GLY A 244 -14.29 -13.13 -36.82
CA GLY A 244 -13.32 -13.75 -37.72
C GLY A 244 -13.93 -14.68 -38.79
N ALA A 245 -15.24 -14.91 -38.78
CA ALA A 245 -15.91 -15.70 -39.80
C ALA A 245 -16.00 -14.90 -41.11
N PRO A 246 -15.37 -15.33 -42.22
CA PRO A 246 -15.55 -14.67 -43.51
C PRO A 246 -17.01 -14.86 -43.96
N GLY A 247 -17.69 -13.74 -44.22
CA GLY A 247 -19.00 -13.71 -44.87
C GLY A 247 -18.91 -13.99 -46.36
#